data_AF-A0A520JH42-F1
#
_entry.id   AF-A0A520JH42-F1
#
_cell.length_a   1.000
_cell.length_b   1.000
_cell.length_c   1.000
_cell.angle_alpha   90.00
_cell.angle_beta   90.00
_cell.angle_gamma   90.00
#
_symmetry.space_group_name_H-M   'P 1'
#
loop_
_entity.id
_entity.type
_entity.pdbx_description
1 polymer ?
#
loop_
_entity_poly.entity_id
_entity_poly.type
_entity_poly.pdbx_seq_one_letter_code
_entity_poly.pdbx_strand_id
1 'polypeptide(L)'
;MGDLDRLVPAGIIEQWVFHLRRQRSRAQDALWLIEQGYTIHDGRGGVPTGDATARFRREHETVIEEVNALLALYDRINLGAEADAEIGLV
;
A
#
# COMPACT_ATOMS: atom_id res chain seq x y z
N MET A 1 0.76 -3.25 -34.78
CA MET A 1 0.98 -3.79 -33.43
C MET A 1 -0.28 -3.46 -32.66
N GLY A 2 -1.14 -4.47 -32.46
CA GLY A 2 -2.53 -4.28 -32.05
C GLY A 2 -2.60 -3.57 -30.71
N ASP A 3 -3.49 -2.59 -30.65
CA ASP A 3 -3.99 -1.99 -29.42
C ASP A 3 -4.36 -3.16 -28.50
N LEU A 4 -3.58 -3.38 -27.44
CA LEU A 4 -4.01 -4.24 -26.35
C LEU A 4 -5.27 -3.55 -25.83
N ASP A 5 -6.43 -4.05 -26.22
CA ASP A 5 -7.73 -3.62 -25.70
C ASP A 5 -7.64 -3.67 -24.18
N ARG A 6 -7.27 -2.54 -23.58
CA ARG A 6 -7.08 -2.43 -22.14
C ARG A 6 -8.49 -2.48 -21.58
N LEU A 7 -8.85 -3.63 -21.01
CA LEU A 7 -10.13 -3.84 -20.32
C LEU A 7 -10.42 -2.75 -19.27
N VAL A 8 -9.37 -2.10 -18.74
CA VAL A 8 -9.46 -0.97 -17.83
C VAL A 8 -8.74 0.24 -18.45
N PRO A 9 -9.40 1.41 -18.57
CA PRO A 9 -8.77 2.61 -19.11
C PRO A 9 -7.50 3.02 -18.34
N ALA A 10 -6.46 3.45 -19.05
CA ALA A 10 -5.18 3.83 -18.45
C ALA A 10 -5.32 4.88 -17.33
N GLY A 11 -6.17 5.89 -17.51
CA GLY A 11 -6.41 6.92 -16.49
C GLY A 11 -7.03 6.38 -15.20
N ILE A 12 -7.78 5.28 -15.25
CA ILE A 12 -8.28 4.60 -14.04
C ILE A 12 -7.10 3.91 -13.34
N ILE A 13 -6.25 3.20 -14.07
CA ILE A 13 -5.07 2.52 -13.49
C ILE A 13 -4.16 3.54 -12.78
N GLU A 14 -3.91 4.69 -13.38
CA GLU A 14 -3.11 5.77 -12.78
C GLU A 14 -3.74 6.31 -11.47
N GLN A 15 -5.06 6.51 -11.44
CA GLN A 15 -5.77 6.90 -10.22
C GLN A 15 -5.64 5.85 -9.12
N TRP A 16 -5.75 4.57 -9.46
CA TRP A 16 -5.56 3.47 -8.51
C TRP A 16 -4.13 3.45 -7.95
N VAL A 17 -3.11 3.60 -8.80
CA VAL A 17 -1.70 3.69 -8.37
C VAL A 17 -1.48 4.87 -7.42
N PHE A 18 -2.06 6.03 -7.72
CA PHE A 18 -2.01 7.18 -6.82
C PHE A 18 -2.62 6.87 -5.45
N HIS A 19 -3.80 6.23 -5.43
CA HIS A 19 -4.45 5.84 -4.18
C HIS A 19 -3.64 4.81 -3.39
N LEU A 20 -3.07 3.81 -4.05
CA LEU A 20 -2.20 2.81 -3.43
C LEU A 20 -0.98 3.47 -2.76
N ARG A 21 -0.27 4.36 -3.48
CA ARG A 21 0.88 5.10 -2.91
C ARG A 21 0.48 5.91 -1.67
N ARG A 22 -0.70 6.54 -1.70
CA ARG A 22 -1.25 7.28 -0.55
C ARG A 22 -1.61 6.37 0.61
N GLN A 23 -2.18 5.19 0.36
CA GLN A 23 -2.48 4.22 1.40
C GLN A 23 -1.21 3.72 2.08
N ARG A 24 -0.17 3.39 1.30
CA ARG A 24 1.14 3.01 1.84
C ARG A 24 1.73 4.09 2.73
N SER A 25 1.75 5.35 2.27
CA SER A 25 2.26 6.47 3.08
C SER A 25 1.52 6.61 4.41
N ARG A 26 0.19 6.51 4.40
CA ARG A 26 -0.62 6.60 5.63
C ARG A 26 -0.39 5.43 6.59
N ALA A 27 -0.21 4.22 6.05
CA ALA A 27 0.13 3.05 6.85
C ALA A 27 1.51 3.19 7.49
N GLN A 28 2.50 3.74 6.76
CA GLN A 28 3.83 4.04 7.30
C GLN A 28 3.77 5.09 8.42
N ASP A 29 3.01 6.17 8.22
CA ASP A 29 2.82 7.20 9.26
C ASP A 29 2.17 6.61 10.52
N ALA A 30 1.18 5.73 10.35
CA ALA A 30 0.51 5.06 11.47
C ALA A 30 1.46 4.11 12.22
N LEU A 31 2.28 3.32 11.53
CA LEU A 31 3.29 2.47 12.16
C LEU A 31 4.32 3.30 12.92
N TRP A 32 4.78 4.40 12.33
CA TRP A 32 5.71 5.32 12.98
C TRP A 32 5.13 5.84 14.31
N LEU A 33 3.87 6.26 14.33
CA LEU A 33 3.19 6.67 15.57
C LEU A 33 3.17 5.54 16.61
N ILE A 34 2.83 4.31 16.22
CA ILE A 34 2.82 3.17 17.14
C ILE A 34 4.23 2.91 17.68
N GLU A 35 5.27 3.05 16.87
CA GLU A 35 6.67 2.90 17.29
C GLU A 35 7.13 4.00 18.25
N GLN A 36 6.56 5.20 18.16
CA GLN A 36 6.76 6.27 19.15
C GLN A 36 5.97 6.05 20.45
N GLY A 37 5.26 4.93 20.60
CA GLY A 37 4.54 4.55 21.82
C GLY A 37 3.08 4.97 21.86
N TYR A 38 2.51 5.45 20.76
CA TYR A 38 1.07 5.70 20.69
C TYR A 38 0.30 4.38 20.61
N THR A 39 -0.83 4.30 21.33
CA THR A 39 -1.73 3.14 21.31
C THR A 39 -3.00 3.45 20.53
N ILE A 40 -3.55 2.42 19.90
CA ILE A 40 -4.83 2.46 19.20
C ILE A 40 -5.80 1.62 19.99
N HIS A 41 -6.94 2.21 20.32
CA HIS A 41 -8.02 1.54 21.00
C HIS A 41 -9.22 1.42 20.09
N ASP A 42 -9.85 0.25 20.09
CA ASP A 42 -11.20 0.11 19.56
C ASP A 42 -12.14 1.02 20.35
N GLY A 43 -13.23 1.46 19.71
CA GLY A 43 -14.21 2.27 20.41
C GLY A 43 -15.58 2.25 19.79
N ARG A 44 -16.56 2.65 20.60
CA ARG A 44 -17.94 2.85 20.16
C ARG A 44 -18.49 4.12 20.80
N GLY A 45 -18.99 5.05 19.98
CA GLY A 45 -19.53 6.32 20.47
C GLY A 45 -18.50 7.18 21.21
N GLY A 46 -17.22 7.12 20.84
CA GLY A 46 -16.13 7.87 21.49
C GLY A 46 -15.57 7.24 22.77
N VAL A 47 -16.10 6.08 23.20
CA VAL A 47 -15.58 5.35 24.37
C VAL A 47 -14.61 4.26 23.91
N PRO A 48 -13.35 4.26 24.38
CA PRO A 48 -12.41 3.17 24.14
C PRO A 48 -12.89 1.86 24.78
N THR A 49 -12.85 0.74 24.04
CA THR A 49 -13.32 -0.59 24.50
C THR A 49 -12.19 -1.58 24.74
N GLY A 50 -11.11 -1.55 23.95
CA GLY A 50 -9.99 -2.47 24.09
C GLY A 50 -8.76 -1.97 23.36
N ASP A 51 -7.57 -2.33 23.84
CA ASP A 51 -6.33 -2.07 23.12
C ASP A 51 -6.28 -2.93 21.85
N ALA A 52 -6.22 -2.26 20.71
CA ALA A 52 -6.17 -2.85 19.39
C ALA A 52 -4.83 -2.60 18.68
N THR A 53 -3.86 -2.01 19.38
CA THR A 53 -2.58 -1.55 18.81
C THR A 53 -1.86 -2.65 18.05
N ALA A 54 -1.75 -3.85 18.63
CA ALA A 54 -1.08 -4.98 17.97
C ALA A 54 -1.82 -5.48 16.72
N ARG A 55 -3.15 -5.39 16.69
CA ARG A 55 -3.95 -5.76 15.52
C ARG A 55 -3.74 -4.74 14.40
N PHE A 56 -3.90 -3.44 14.70
CA PHE A 56 -3.69 -2.35 13.75
C PHE A 56 -2.27 -2.30 13.21
N ARG A 57 -1.25 -2.59 14.05
CA ARG A 57 0.13 -2.75 13.59
C ARG A 57 0.23 -3.78 12.47
N ARG A 58 -0.27 -5.00 12.70
CA ARG A 58 -0.24 -6.08 11.69
C ARG A 58 -1.00 -5.69 10.43
N GLU A 59 -2.17 -5.09 10.57
CA GLU A 59 -2.96 -4.63 9.42
C GLU A 59 -2.19 -3.60 8.57
N HIS A 60 -1.49 -2.64 9.18
CA HIS A 60 -0.68 -1.67 8.46
C HIS A 60 0.58 -2.27 7.83
N GLU A 61 1.24 -3.21 8.50
CA GLU A 61 2.36 -3.98 7.93
C GLU A 61 1.91 -4.74 6.67
N THR A 62 0.77 -5.44 6.75
CA THR A 62 0.17 -6.14 5.59
C THR A 62 -0.19 -5.18 4.47
N VAL A 63 -0.79 -4.02 4.77
CA VAL A 63 -1.10 -3.00 3.75
C VAL A 63 0.17 -2.55 3.02
N ILE A 64 1.27 -2.31 3.73
CA ILE A 64 2.52 -1.90 3.11
C ILE A 64 3.07 -3.00 2.20
N GLU A 65 3.08 -4.25 2.67
CA GLU A 65 3.56 -5.42 1.92
C GLU A 65 2.76 -5.61 0.63
N GLU A 66 1.44 -5.67 0.73
CA GLU A 66 0.55 -5.90 -0.42
C GLU A 66 0.60 -4.75 -1.42
N VAL A 67 0.61 -3.50 -0.93
CA VAL A 67 0.71 -2.32 -1.82
C VAL A 67 2.06 -2.31 -2.55
N ASN A 68 3.16 -2.65 -1.88
CA ASN A 68 4.46 -2.76 -2.53
C ASN A 68 4.44 -3.81 -3.66
N ALA A 69 3.84 -4.98 -3.42
CA ALA A 69 3.70 -6.01 -4.44
C ALA A 69 2.87 -5.54 -5.64
N LEU A 70 1.76 -4.82 -5.40
CA LEU A 70 0.91 -4.27 -6.46
C LEU A 70 1.61 -3.18 -7.28
N LEU A 71 2.38 -2.30 -6.61
CA LEU A 71 3.15 -1.27 -7.31
C LEU A 71 4.27 -1.88 -8.16
N ALA A 72 4.98 -2.88 -7.65
CA ALA A 72 5.98 -3.61 -8.42
C ALA A 72 5.36 -4.31 -9.63
N LEU A 73 4.17 -4.89 -9.49
CA LEU A 73 3.43 -5.46 -10.62
C LEU A 73 3.07 -4.39 -11.66
N TYR A 74 2.57 -3.23 -11.21
CA TYR A 74 2.28 -2.11 -12.09
C TYR A 74 3.52 -1.63 -12.86
N ASP A 75 4.65 -1.47 -12.16
CA ASP A 75 5.90 -1.00 -12.75
C ASP A 75 6.41 -2.01 -13.79
N ARG A 76 6.41 -3.33 -13.49
CA ARG A 76 6.79 -4.36 -14.48
C ARG A 76 5.91 -4.36 -15.73
N ILE A 77 4.60 -4.16 -15.58
CA ILE A 77 3.66 -4.14 -16.70
C ILE A 77 3.85 -2.89 -17.57
N ASN A 78 4.13 -1.73 -16.97
CA ASN A 78 4.13 -0.45 -17.69
C ASN A 78 5.52 0.04 -18.11
N LEU A 79 6.58 -0.34 -17.38
CA LEU A 79 7.96 0.07 -17.66
C LEU A 79 8.77 -1.03 -18.35
N GLY A 80 8.29 -2.27 -18.36
CA GLY A 80 9.02 -3.42 -18.90
C GLY A 80 10.18 -3.88 -18.02
N ALA A 81 10.84 -4.97 -18.41
CA ALA A 81 11.88 -5.67 -17.63
C ALA A 81 13.14 -4.84 -17.29
N GLU A 82 13.28 -3.62 -17.80
CA GLU A 82 14.41 -2.74 -17.46
C GLU A 82 14.35 -2.21 -16.01
N ALA A 83 13.18 -2.22 -15.37
CA ALA A 83 13.04 -1.84 -13.96
C ALA A 83 13.64 -2.88 -12.99
N ASP A 84 13.69 -4.17 -13.34
CA ASP A 84 14.24 -5.22 -12.44
C ASP A 84 15.78 -5.16 -12.35
N ALA A 85 16.46 -4.58 -13.36
CA ALA A 85 17.92 -4.46 -13.40
C ALA A 85 18.48 -3.36 -12.47
N GLU A 86 17.69 -2.35 -12.13
CA GLU A 86 18.13 -1.22 -11.29
C GLU A 86 18.00 -1.50 -9.78
N ILE A 87 17.25 -2.55 -9.39
CA ILE A 87 16.96 -2.92 -7.98
C ILE A 87 17.79 -4.13 -7.50
N GLY A 88 18.69 -4.67 -8.32
CA GLY A 88 19.70 -5.64 -7.90
C GLY A 88 19.15 -6.98 -7.39
N LEU A 89 18.06 -7.50 -7.97
CA LEU A 89 17.55 -8.84 -7.72
C LEU A 89 17.92 -9.77 -8.90
N VAL A 90 19.19 -10.19 -8.94
CA VAL A 90 19.65 -11.40 -9.65
C VAL A 90 20.57 -12.18 -8.72
#